data_AF-A0A1B6KBX2-F1
#
_entry.id   AF-A0A1B6KBX2-F1
#
_cell.length_a   1.000
_cell.length_b   1.000
_cell.length_c   1.000
_cell.angle_alpha   90.00
_cell.angle_beta   90.00
_cell.angle_gamma   90.00
#
_symmetry.space_group_name_H-M   'P 1'
#
loop_
_entity.id
_entity.type
_entity.pdbx_description
1 polymer ?
#
loop_
_entity_poly.entity_id
_entity_poly.type
_entity_poly.pdbx_seq_one_letter_code
_entity_poly.pdbx_strand_id
1 'polypeptide(L)'
;MGGYRISCLLFTCFLTSITQGEKVSYFNNTKISKDVFLIFKQSDELPNVPNDEDIVEETKELQPNVVYYLNVQFIPDWAQFIILQTHAYLHNVTLGYNIEKLPKKYVTGQNIGLVQNVTTSRTAQFFLENDNPFNVSVLVAVVAYSKNAPVPGGCNLEFEVETAPWLRVNVTGPMVSVSSQPSRGPSTWGVMGPCDLPSLRYQSYHLYLPEKDFQVDTYFDYLRRMITVKRILQNGRLVPDTAMGSMLHTYSAYHGTGSVYATVVTINSLSSQQDAAYVPALTYTCSPDQYTDTCQVLTSTFSRSLLALVLFIGLFVCFFGHSFFQTELFLMSTLMGSILTYILVAPLGMSDSANVVLATVGGITIANFWLLLWWTIGSPLFSLIVATLSLGFLSASLVFYTPLADNVYMESNVNFWLAFLCCMLVVAVMFAPYTNRVNILACSVVGSYAAIVPVDHYIGASLKYIFINTMRRATVSGFNQAIIDPPFQIKDGVLALIWVGLAVVGFLMQSQRFGDKPVFPRSPHHWGSMPTTPRRNSLVSEERPLLYGSPGSDSVFT
;
A
#
# COMPACT_ATOMS: atom_id res chain seq x y z
N MET A 1 -39.67 26.90 53.42
CA MET A 1 -39.19 26.85 52.02
C MET A 1 -37.97 27.77 51.93
N GLY A 2 -36.72 27.35 52.07
CA GLY A 2 -36.10 26.04 51.85
C GLY A 2 -35.15 26.15 50.64
N GLY A 3 -33.88 26.48 50.88
CA GLY A 3 -32.76 26.08 50.01
C GLY A 3 -32.22 27.08 48.99
N TYR A 4 -31.40 28.04 49.44
CA TYR A 4 -30.30 28.60 48.62
C TYR A 4 -29.09 28.80 49.53
N ARG A 5 -28.17 27.82 49.52
CA ARG A 5 -26.76 27.91 49.91
C ARG A 5 -26.13 26.53 49.68
N ILE A 6 -24.85 26.54 49.31
CA ILE A 6 -23.98 25.40 48.93
C ILE A 6 -23.88 25.20 47.41
N SER A 7 -23.17 26.12 46.76
CA SER A 7 -22.46 25.85 45.51
C SER A 7 -21.21 26.74 45.48
N CYS A 8 -20.21 26.41 46.31
CA CYS A 8 -18.87 27.01 46.25
C CYS A 8 -17.78 26.28 47.05
N LEU A 9 -17.98 25.04 47.53
CA LEU A 9 -17.02 24.33 48.38
C LEU A 9 -16.66 22.90 47.93
N LEU A 10 -17.10 22.48 46.74
CA LEU A 10 -16.75 21.17 46.16
C LEU A 10 -15.73 21.26 45.01
N PHE A 11 -15.26 22.47 44.67
CA PHE A 11 -14.29 22.67 43.58
C PHE A 11 -12.84 22.90 44.07
N THR A 12 -12.59 22.83 45.38
CA THR A 12 -11.27 23.11 45.98
C THR A 12 -10.68 21.93 46.77
N CYS A 13 -11.32 20.75 46.75
CA CYS A 13 -10.75 19.51 47.32
C CYS A 13 -10.34 18.46 46.27
N PHE A 14 -10.48 18.74 44.97
CA PHE A 14 -10.01 17.85 43.90
C PHE A 14 -8.68 18.28 43.27
N LEU A 15 -8.09 19.38 43.73
CA LEU A 15 -6.82 19.95 43.23
C LEU A 15 -5.66 19.89 44.25
N THR A 16 -5.83 19.15 45.35
CA THR A 16 -4.78 18.92 46.37
C THR A 16 -4.50 17.43 46.63
N SER A 17 -4.93 16.53 45.75
CA SER A 17 -4.60 15.09 45.78
C SER A 17 -3.73 14.61 44.60
N ILE A 18 -3.02 15.51 43.90
CA ILE A 18 -2.05 15.12 42.85
C ILE A 18 -0.65 15.72 43.13
N THR A 19 -0.25 15.81 44.40
CA THR A 19 1.12 16.19 44.76
C THR A 19 1.63 15.40 45.96
N GLN A 20 1.52 14.07 45.92
CA GLN A 20 2.29 13.19 46.80
C GLN A 20 2.51 11.81 46.16
N GLY A 21 3.79 11.44 46.00
CA GLY A 21 4.27 10.15 45.48
C GLY A 21 4.71 10.24 44.02
N GLU A 22 5.95 10.01 43.61
CA GLU A 22 7.08 9.37 44.25
C GLU A 22 8.35 10.22 44.04
N LYS A 23 9.18 10.34 45.09
CA LYS A 23 10.59 10.61 44.87
C LYS A 23 11.13 9.41 44.09
N VAL A 24 11.36 9.60 42.79
CA VAL A 24 12.19 8.70 42.01
C VAL A 24 13.56 8.72 42.69
N SER A 25 13.80 7.68 43.49
CA SER A 25 15.13 7.29 43.88
C SER A 25 15.90 7.11 42.58
N TYR A 26 16.90 7.96 42.35
CA TYR A 26 17.95 7.70 41.38
C TYR A 26 18.65 6.42 41.85
N PHE A 27 18.09 5.27 41.47
CA PHE A 27 18.83 4.02 41.48
C PHE A 27 19.95 4.23 40.47
N ASN A 28 21.19 4.28 41.00
CA ASN A 28 22.38 4.03 40.22
C ASN A 28 22.22 2.59 39.67
N ASN A 29 21.52 2.44 38.55
CA ASN A 29 21.42 1.18 37.85
C ASN A 29 22.81 0.90 37.32
N THR A 30 23.55 0.07 38.05
CA THR A 30 24.67 -0.67 37.49
C THR A 30 24.09 -1.52 36.36
N LYS A 31 24.14 -1.00 35.13
CA LYS A 31 23.71 -1.73 33.94
C LYS A 31 24.53 -3.00 33.86
N ILE A 32 23.84 -4.14 33.83
CA ILE A 32 24.50 -5.45 33.71
C ILE A 32 24.97 -5.57 32.26
N SER A 33 26.22 -5.94 32.06
CA SER A 33 26.80 -6.18 30.74
C SER A 33 26.87 -7.67 30.41
N LYS A 34 26.60 -8.03 29.15
CA LYS A 34 26.77 -9.39 28.62
C LYS A 34 27.58 -9.35 27.34
N ASP A 35 28.45 -10.34 27.13
CA ASP A 35 29.19 -10.49 25.87
C ASP A 35 28.45 -11.45 24.91
N VAL A 36 28.45 -11.10 23.63
CA VAL A 36 27.94 -11.90 22.52
C VAL A 36 29.04 -12.02 21.48
N PHE A 37 29.38 -13.24 21.10
CA PHE A 37 30.47 -13.51 20.16
C PHE A 37 29.92 -13.91 18.80
N LEU A 38 30.23 -13.11 17.78
CA LEU A 38 29.85 -13.34 16.38
C LEU A 38 31.09 -13.79 15.62
N ILE A 39 31.10 -15.06 15.20
CA ILE A 39 32.28 -15.72 14.65
C ILE A 39 32.04 -16.09 13.19
N PHE A 40 32.89 -15.59 12.29
CA PHE A 40 32.94 -16.04 10.90
C PHE A 40 33.53 -17.45 10.82
N LYS A 41 32.99 -18.29 9.93
CA LYS A 41 33.57 -19.61 9.69
C LYS A 41 34.85 -19.45 8.89
N GLN A 42 35.94 -20.03 9.37
CA GLN A 42 37.22 -20.02 8.67
C GLN A 42 37.09 -20.97 7.47
N SER A 43 36.87 -20.43 6.27
CA SER A 43 36.85 -21.21 5.03
C SER A 43 38.24 -21.20 4.39
N ASP A 44 38.84 -22.37 4.20
CA ASP A 44 40.12 -22.54 3.51
C ASP A 44 40.02 -22.35 1.97
N GLU A 45 38.81 -22.15 1.45
CA GLU A 45 38.55 -21.86 0.05
C GLU A 45 38.20 -20.37 -0.15
N LEU A 46 38.92 -19.71 -1.07
CA LEU A 46 38.50 -18.41 -1.61
C LEU A 46 37.12 -18.62 -2.25
N PRO A 47 36.05 -17.94 -1.82
CA PRO A 47 34.75 -18.13 -2.44
C PRO A 47 34.82 -17.70 -3.92
N ASN A 48 34.77 -18.66 -4.85
CA ASN A 48 34.59 -18.41 -6.29
C ASN A 48 33.16 -17.96 -6.62
N VAL A 49 32.62 -17.02 -5.83
CA VAL A 49 31.27 -16.48 -5.97
C VAL A 49 31.41 -15.08 -6.58
N PRO A 50 30.52 -14.65 -7.50
CA PRO A 50 30.50 -13.25 -7.87
C PRO A 50 30.12 -12.47 -6.61
N ASN A 51 31.05 -11.65 -6.13
CA ASN A 51 31.04 -10.93 -4.85
C ASN A 51 31.37 -11.82 -3.63
N ASP A 52 32.61 -11.67 -3.14
CA ASP A 52 33.11 -12.23 -1.88
C ASP A 52 32.29 -11.68 -0.71
N GLU A 53 31.16 -12.32 -0.38
CA GLU A 53 30.31 -11.94 0.76
C GLU A 53 30.17 -13.14 1.70
N ASP A 54 30.62 -12.97 2.93
CA ASP A 54 30.36 -13.92 4.02
C ASP A 54 29.51 -13.24 5.08
N ILE A 55 28.69 -14.03 5.78
CA ILE A 55 27.68 -13.56 6.71
C ILE A 55 27.61 -14.40 7.98
N VAL A 56 27.49 -13.69 9.11
CA VAL A 56 27.17 -14.28 10.42
C VAL A 56 25.82 -13.74 10.87
N GLU A 57 24.92 -14.60 11.34
CA GLU A 57 23.59 -14.24 11.81
C GLU A 57 23.29 -14.90 13.15
N GLU A 58 22.72 -14.15 14.09
CA GLU A 58 22.27 -14.69 15.37
C GLU A 58 21.00 -13.96 15.82
N THR A 59 20.02 -14.71 16.33
CA THR A 59 18.82 -14.14 16.95
C THR A 59 18.93 -14.21 18.46
N LYS A 60 18.61 -13.11 19.14
CA LYS A 60 18.67 -12.97 20.60
C LYS A 60 17.45 -12.25 21.13
N GLU A 61 17.11 -12.54 22.38
CA GLU A 61 16.20 -11.73 23.17
C GLU A 61 17.00 -10.79 24.08
N LEU A 62 16.81 -9.49 23.90
CA LEU A 62 17.46 -8.46 24.70
C LEU A 62 16.61 -8.13 25.92
N GLN A 63 17.16 -8.42 27.10
CA GLN A 63 16.56 -8.01 28.38
C GLN A 63 16.61 -6.49 28.60
N PRO A 64 15.64 -5.91 29.32
CA PRO A 64 15.60 -4.48 29.63
C PRO A 64 16.78 -4.07 30.52
N ASN A 65 17.32 -2.86 30.30
CA ASN A 65 18.44 -2.29 31.08
C ASN A 65 19.74 -3.13 31.07
N VAL A 66 19.91 -4.01 30.09
CA VAL A 66 21.14 -4.81 29.89
C VAL A 66 21.85 -4.33 28.63
N VAL A 67 23.18 -4.16 28.73
CA VAL A 67 24.03 -3.80 27.60
C VAL A 67 24.72 -5.06 27.07
N TYR A 68 24.64 -5.28 25.76
CA TYR A 68 25.26 -6.41 25.08
C TYR A 68 26.48 -5.91 24.28
N TYR A 69 27.65 -6.47 24.56
CA TYR A 69 28.85 -6.25 23.77
C TYR A 69 28.91 -7.26 22.63
N LEU A 70 28.85 -6.78 21.40
CA LEU A 70 28.92 -7.59 20.19
C LEU A 70 30.37 -7.67 19.75
N ASN A 71 31.02 -8.80 20.02
CA ASN A 71 32.42 -9.06 19.69
C ASN A 71 32.48 -9.88 18.40
N VAL A 72 32.84 -9.23 17.29
CA VAL A 72 33.04 -9.87 15.99
C VAL A 72 34.46 -10.38 15.89
N GLN A 73 34.64 -11.68 15.63
CA GLN A 73 35.93 -12.35 15.57
C GLN A 73 36.11 -13.12 14.26
N PHE A 74 37.38 -13.40 13.92
CA PHE A 74 37.79 -14.17 12.74
C PHE A 74 37.34 -13.55 11.41
N ILE A 75 37.36 -12.21 11.30
CA ILE A 75 36.97 -11.51 10.07
C ILE A 75 37.87 -11.98 8.89
N PRO A 76 37.30 -12.38 7.74
CA PRO A 76 38.07 -12.90 6.60
C PRO A 76 39.17 -11.96 6.11
N ASP A 77 40.24 -12.54 5.55
CA ASP A 77 41.43 -11.75 5.19
C ASP A 77 41.22 -10.79 4.01
N TRP A 78 40.33 -11.15 3.10
CA TRP A 78 39.96 -10.34 1.95
C TRP A 78 39.05 -9.15 2.33
N ALA A 79 38.44 -9.17 3.52
CA ALA A 79 37.49 -8.16 3.95
C ALA A 79 38.21 -6.87 4.40
N GLN A 80 37.71 -5.73 3.91
CA GLN A 80 38.23 -4.39 4.21
C GLN A 80 37.36 -3.65 5.23
N PHE A 81 36.05 -3.85 5.16
CA PHE A 81 35.09 -3.31 6.11
C PHE A 81 33.97 -4.33 6.36
N ILE A 82 33.31 -4.19 7.50
CA ILE A 82 32.13 -4.97 7.85
C ILE A 82 30.95 -4.03 8.09
N ILE A 83 29.76 -4.50 7.79
CA ILE A 83 28.50 -3.87 8.18
C ILE A 83 27.87 -4.76 9.24
N LEU A 84 27.79 -4.25 10.47
CA LEU A 84 26.99 -4.86 11.52
C LEU A 84 25.59 -4.26 11.45
N GLN A 85 24.59 -5.11 11.29
CA GLN A 85 23.19 -4.72 11.23
C GLN A 85 22.40 -5.40 12.34
N THR A 86 21.38 -4.70 12.80
CA THR A 86 20.51 -5.10 13.89
C THR A 86 19.08 -4.80 13.49
N HIS A 87 18.25 -5.84 13.53
CA HIS A 87 16.83 -5.77 13.24
C HIS A 87 16.07 -6.15 14.50
N ALA A 88 15.43 -5.18 15.13
CA ALA A 88 14.58 -5.37 16.28
C ALA A 88 13.12 -5.48 15.86
N TYR A 89 12.42 -6.42 16.48
CA TYR A 89 11.00 -6.65 16.21
C TYR A 89 10.16 -5.59 16.93
N LEU A 90 9.46 -4.75 16.15
CA LEU A 90 8.49 -3.71 16.54
C LEU A 90 8.97 -2.57 17.46
N HIS A 91 10.10 -2.73 18.14
CA HIS A 91 10.60 -1.78 19.13
C HIS A 91 12.01 -1.32 18.82
N ASN A 92 12.28 -0.05 19.12
CA ASN A 92 13.59 0.54 18.83
C ASN A 92 14.64 0.02 19.82
N VAL A 93 15.83 -0.26 19.31
CA VAL A 93 17.03 -0.58 20.10
C VAL A 93 18.14 0.40 19.74
N THR A 94 19.14 0.52 20.60
CA THR A 94 20.29 1.42 20.37
C THR A 94 21.54 0.63 20.05
N LEU A 95 22.16 0.94 18.92
CA LEU A 95 23.42 0.37 18.46
C LEU A 95 24.49 1.46 18.38
N GLY A 96 25.71 1.19 18.82
CA GLY A 96 26.81 2.16 18.71
C GLY A 96 28.20 1.56 18.82
N TYR A 97 29.22 2.41 18.62
CA TYR A 97 30.63 2.02 18.71
C TYR A 97 31.16 2.00 20.15
N ASN A 98 30.64 2.87 21.02
CA ASN A 98 31.06 2.96 22.42
C ASN A 98 29.89 3.35 23.34
N ILE A 99 29.86 2.83 24.57
CA ILE A 99 28.79 2.99 25.54
C ILE A 99 28.50 4.44 25.92
N GLU A 100 29.47 5.35 25.74
CA GLU A 100 29.35 6.77 26.08
C GLU A 100 28.36 7.55 25.19
N LYS A 101 27.67 6.88 24.24
CA LYS A 101 26.66 7.45 23.33
C LYS A 101 27.08 8.82 22.76
N LEU A 102 28.34 8.92 22.32
CA LEU A 102 28.88 10.14 21.74
C LEU A 102 28.09 10.53 20.48
N PRO A 103 27.89 11.84 20.22
CA PRO A 103 27.25 12.30 18.98
C PRO A 103 27.93 11.68 17.75
N LYS A 104 27.13 11.24 16.78
CA LYS A 104 27.58 10.55 15.55
C LYS A 104 28.23 9.17 15.72
N LYS A 105 28.13 8.57 16.92
CA LYS A 105 28.68 7.23 17.21
C LYS A 105 27.64 6.20 17.65
N TYR A 106 26.37 6.56 17.66
CA TYR A 106 25.26 5.64 17.93
C TYR A 106 24.04 5.98 17.09
N VAL A 107 23.15 5.02 16.95
CA VAL A 107 21.87 5.13 16.27
C VAL A 107 20.82 4.33 17.04
N THR A 108 19.60 4.85 17.07
CA THR A 108 18.45 4.18 17.71
C THR A 108 17.37 3.95 16.67
N GLY A 109 16.85 2.73 16.57
CA GLY A 109 15.82 2.36 15.60
C GLY A 109 15.52 0.87 15.59
N GLN A 110 14.61 0.45 14.70
CA GLN A 110 14.26 -0.97 14.52
C GLN A 110 15.26 -1.67 13.59
N ASN A 111 15.52 -1.08 12.43
CA ASN A 111 16.38 -1.65 11.40
C ASN A 111 17.56 -0.70 11.19
N ILE A 112 18.68 -0.99 11.83
CA ILE A 112 19.84 -0.09 11.94
C ILE A 112 21.13 -0.85 11.69
N GLY A 113 22.20 -0.14 11.37
CA GLY A 113 23.53 -0.75 11.27
C GLY A 113 24.66 0.25 11.32
N LEU A 114 25.87 -0.26 11.48
CA LEU A 114 27.10 0.51 11.58
C LEU A 114 28.20 -0.13 10.73
N VAL A 115 29.04 0.71 10.16
CA VAL A 115 30.21 0.29 9.38
C VAL A 115 31.45 0.36 10.25
N GLN A 116 32.29 -0.67 10.20
CA GLN A 116 33.60 -0.66 10.83
C GLN A 116 34.65 -1.12 9.83
N ASN A 117 35.71 -0.32 9.67
CA ASN A 117 36.87 -0.74 8.90
C ASN A 117 37.63 -1.82 9.65
N VAL A 118 38.04 -2.86 8.92
CA VAL A 118 38.75 -4.01 9.48
C VAL A 118 40.18 -3.58 9.83
N THR A 119 40.56 -3.75 11.09
CA THR A 119 41.90 -3.46 11.61
C THR A 119 42.81 -4.69 11.49
N THR A 120 44.11 -4.52 11.74
CA THR A 120 45.08 -5.62 11.78
C THR A 120 44.75 -6.69 12.82
N SER A 121 43.99 -6.36 13.87
CA SER A 121 43.53 -7.32 14.87
C SER A 121 42.40 -8.23 14.39
N ARG A 122 41.80 -7.96 13.21
CA ARG A 122 40.70 -8.73 12.61
C ARG A 122 39.52 -8.98 13.56
N THR A 123 39.30 -8.03 14.47
CA THR A 123 38.23 -8.04 15.46
C THR A 123 37.53 -6.69 15.47
N ALA A 124 36.22 -6.69 15.72
CA ALA A 124 35.44 -5.48 15.92
C ALA A 124 34.55 -5.62 17.14
N GLN A 125 34.31 -4.51 17.84
CA GLN A 125 33.43 -4.47 19.01
C GLN A 125 32.38 -3.38 18.81
N PHE A 126 31.13 -3.73 19.14
CA PHE A 126 30.00 -2.81 19.17
C PHE A 126 29.22 -3.00 20.47
N PHE A 127 28.37 -2.04 20.81
CA PHE A 127 27.40 -2.22 21.90
C PHE A 127 25.98 -2.16 21.35
N LEU A 128 25.12 -2.97 21.93
CA LEU A 128 23.70 -3.06 21.66
C LEU A 128 22.92 -2.98 22.96
N GLU A 129 21.93 -2.09 23.01
CA GLU A 129 21.17 -1.80 24.22
C GLU A 129 19.67 -1.82 23.95
N ASN A 130 18.93 -2.39 24.91
CA ASN A 130 17.49 -2.32 24.97
C ASN A 130 17.06 -1.31 26.06
N ASP A 131 16.70 -0.11 25.62
CA ASP A 131 16.19 0.97 26.47
C ASP A 131 14.69 0.79 26.83
N ASN A 132 14.02 -0.25 26.31
CA ASN A 132 12.60 -0.52 26.59
C ASN A 132 12.43 -1.26 27.94
N PRO A 133 11.26 -1.17 28.60
CA PRO A 133 11.01 -1.84 29.88
C PRO A 133 10.71 -3.35 29.77
N PHE A 134 10.69 -3.91 28.57
CA PHE A 134 10.37 -5.32 28.28
C PHE A 134 11.42 -5.96 27.35
N ASN A 135 11.39 -7.28 27.23
CA ASN A 135 12.31 -8.01 26.36
C ASN A 135 12.00 -7.73 24.88
N VAL A 136 13.05 -7.51 24.07
CA VAL A 136 12.92 -7.27 22.63
C VAL A 136 13.66 -8.36 21.87
N SER A 137 12.98 -9.02 20.94
CA SER A 137 13.61 -9.97 20.01
C SER A 137 14.36 -9.22 18.93
N VAL A 138 15.60 -9.63 18.67
CA VAL A 138 16.53 -8.97 17.75
C VAL A 138 17.29 -9.98 16.91
N LEU A 139 17.39 -9.72 15.61
CA LEU A 139 18.31 -10.37 14.69
C LEU A 139 19.55 -9.49 14.50
N VAL A 140 20.71 -10.02 14.85
CA VAL A 140 22.01 -9.40 14.58
C VAL A 140 22.64 -10.12 13.40
N ALA A 141 23.13 -9.36 12.43
CA ALA A 141 23.86 -9.91 11.30
C ALA A 141 25.12 -9.08 11.01
N VAL A 142 26.16 -9.73 10.52
CA VAL A 142 27.42 -9.07 10.12
C VAL A 142 27.76 -9.53 8.72
N VAL A 143 27.91 -8.58 7.81
CA VAL A 143 28.29 -8.83 6.41
C VAL A 143 29.67 -8.22 6.16
N ALA A 144 30.58 -9.01 5.62
CA ALA A 144 31.93 -8.58 5.28
C ALA A 144 32.03 -8.21 3.79
N TYR A 145 32.73 -7.12 3.48
CA TYR A 145 32.89 -6.60 2.12
C TYR A 145 34.36 -6.39 1.75
N SER A 146 34.66 -6.61 0.47
CA SER A 146 36.02 -6.46 -0.08
C SER A 146 36.42 -4.98 -0.23
N LYS A 147 37.72 -4.74 -0.47
CA LYS A 147 38.27 -3.40 -0.74
C LYS A 147 37.73 -2.73 -2.01
N ASN A 148 37.14 -3.51 -2.92
CA ASN A 148 36.62 -3.03 -4.19
C ASN A 148 35.12 -2.70 -4.13
N ALA A 149 34.45 -3.05 -3.02
CA ALA A 149 33.05 -2.74 -2.83
C ALA A 149 32.85 -1.26 -2.46
N PRO A 150 31.76 -0.63 -2.94
CA PRO A 150 31.32 0.67 -2.41
C PRO A 150 30.95 0.55 -0.93
N VAL A 151 31.07 1.65 -0.19
CA VAL A 151 30.64 1.74 1.22
C VAL A 151 29.24 2.39 1.29
N PRO A 152 28.17 1.63 1.59
CA PRO A 152 26.83 2.16 1.74
C PRO A 152 26.75 3.30 2.77
N GLY A 153 26.14 4.42 2.37
CA GLY A 153 25.97 5.58 3.25
C GLY A 153 27.27 6.27 3.70
N GLY A 154 28.40 5.99 3.06
CA GLY A 154 29.71 6.57 3.38
C GLY A 154 29.86 8.07 3.13
N CYS A 155 28.86 8.68 2.49
CA CYS A 155 28.79 10.11 2.19
C CYS A 155 27.57 10.77 2.86
N ASN A 156 27.19 10.27 4.04
CA ASN A 156 26.05 10.78 4.77
C ASN A 156 26.29 12.21 5.29
N LEU A 157 25.29 13.07 5.09
CA LEU A 157 25.25 14.44 5.63
C LEU A 157 24.03 14.69 6.52
N GLU A 158 23.05 13.78 6.53
CA GLU A 158 21.73 14.00 7.12
C GLU A 158 21.43 13.09 8.32
N PHE A 159 21.94 11.85 8.30
CA PHE A 159 21.65 10.84 9.31
C PHE A 159 22.58 11.00 10.52
N GLU A 160 22.22 10.31 11.60
CA GLU A 160 22.73 10.50 12.94
C GLU A 160 24.23 10.18 13.06
N VAL A 161 24.75 9.26 12.25
CA VAL A 161 26.15 8.78 12.29
C VAL A 161 26.92 9.15 11.03
N GLU A 162 28.25 9.15 11.08
CA GLU A 162 29.09 9.54 9.93
C GLU A 162 28.91 8.66 8.69
N THR A 163 28.78 7.35 8.84
CA THR A 163 28.49 6.41 7.75
C THR A 163 27.20 5.68 8.07
N ALA A 164 26.15 5.96 7.30
CA ALA A 164 24.80 5.48 7.59
C ALA A 164 24.36 4.39 6.61
N PRO A 165 24.72 3.12 6.84
CA PRO A 165 24.49 2.03 5.88
C PRO A 165 23.04 1.53 5.87
N TRP A 166 22.08 2.20 6.51
CA TRP A 166 20.69 1.74 6.61
C TRP A 166 19.73 2.66 5.84
N LEU A 167 18.53 2.13 5.60
CA LEU A 167 17.45 2.86 4.96
C LEU A 167 16.57 3.56 6.00
N ARG A 168 16.22 4.82 5.75
CA ARG A 168 15.24 5.55 6.56
C ARG A 168 13.86 5.35 5.96
N VAL A 169 12.96 4.76 6.74
CA VAL A 169 11.57 4.52 6.35
C VAL A 169 10.68 5.51 7.09
N ASN A 170 9.89 6.27 6.34
CA ASN A 170 8.89 7.17 6.87
C ASN A 170 7.50 6.77 6.34
N VAL A 171 6.55 6.55 7.25
CA VAL A 171 5.18 6.16 6.89
C VAL A 171 4.27 7.37 7.05
N THR A 172 3.74 7.87 5.93
CA THR A 172 2.84 9.03 5.88
C THR A 172 1.46 8.56 5.43
N GLY A 173 0.72 7.95 6.35
CA GLY A 173 -0.65 7.45 6.12
C GLY A 173 -0.72 6.47 4.94
N PRO A 174 -1.22 6.89 3.75
CA PRO A 174 -1.31 6.05 2.56
C PRO A 174 0.02 5.78 1.82
N MET A 175 1.14 6.35 2.25
CA MET A 175 2.43 6.23 1.58
C MET A 175 3.57 5.78 2.51
N VAL A 176 4.57 5.13 1.93
CA VAL A 176 5.83 4.79 2.58
C VAL A 176 6.97 5.39 1.78
N SER A 177 7.73 6.30 2.36
CA SER A 177 8.93 6.87 1.74
C SER A 177 10.17 6.19 2.32
N VAL A 178 11.01 5.68 1.44
CA VAL A 178 12.27 5.01 1.79
C VAL A 178 13.41 5.80 1.19
N SER A 179 14.32 6.27 2.04
CA SER A 179 15.50 7.01 1.61
C SER A 179 16.80 6.35 2.04
N SER A 180 17.80 6.43 1.15
CA SER A 180 19.17 5.98 1.37
C SER A 180 20.13 7.17 1.25
N GLN A 181 21.16 7.20 2.09
CA GLN A 181 22.23 8.20 1.96
C GLN A 181 23.26 7.77 0.90
N PRO A 182 23.92 8.70 0.19
CA PRO A 182 24.86 8.35 -0.87
C PRO A 182 26.01 7.47 -0.37
N SER A 183 26.40 6.50 -1.21
CA SER A 183 27.55 5.64 -0.98
C SER A 183 28.87 6.35 -1.25
N ARG A 184 29.92 5.94 -0.57
CA ARG A 184 31.31 6.29 -0.92
C ARG A 184 31.88 5.23 -1.85
N GLY A 185 32.63 5.65 -2.86
CA GLY A 185 33.35 4.72 -3.74
C GLY A 185 34.38 3.85 -3.00
N PRO A 186 34.92 2.81 -3.65
CA PRO A 186 35.83 1.84 -3.05
C PRO A 186 37.09 2.50 -2.48
N SER A 187 37.67 1.88 -1.45
CA SER A 187 38.89 2.39 -0.81
C SER A 187 40.10 2.45 -1.75
N THR A 188 40.08 1.67 -2.84
CA THR A 188 41.11 1.69 -3.89
C THR A 188 41.16 2.98 -4.68
N TRP A 189 40.13 3.82 -4.63
CA TRP A 189 40.09 5.11 -5.35
C TRP A 189 40.86 6.24 -4.65
N GLY A 190 41.47 5.99 -3.49
CA GLY A 190 42.39 6.94 -2.82
C GLY A 190 41.72 7.85 -1.78
N VAL A 191 42.44 8.93 -1.40
CA VAL A 191 42.16 9.75 -0.20
C VAL A 191 41.03 10.78 -0.42
N MET A 192 40.78 11.22 -1.66
CA MET A 192 39.65 12.10 -2.00
C MET A 192 38.44 11.25 -2.42
N GLY A 193 37.51 11.09 -1.49
CA GLY A 193 36.27 10.33 -1.69
C GLY A 193 35.34 11.05 -2.67
N PRO A 194 34.96 10.44 -3.79
CA PRO A 194 34.06 11.11 -4.70
C PRO A 194 32.66 10.59 -4.34
N CYS A 195 32.10 11.23 -3.31
CA CYS A 195 30.67 11.22 -3.07
C CYS A 195 30.03 11.82 -4.33
N ASP A 196 29.15 11.06 -4.98
CA ASP A 196 28.50 11.40 -6.27
C ASP A 196 29.35 11.12 -7.52
N LEU A 197 29.51 9.84 -7.85
CA LEU A 197 30.12 9.39 -9.11
C LEU A 197 29.07 8.85 -10.06
N PRO A 198 29.18 9.16 -11.37
CA PRO A 198 28.30 8.59 -12.39
C PRO A 198 28.47 7.06 -12.55
N SER A 199 29.51 6.46 -11.94
CA SER A 199 29.73 5.02 -11.94
C SER A 199 28.95 4.26 -10.87
N LEU A 200 28.39 4.95 -9.86
CA LEU A 200 27.58 4.35 -8.81
C LEU A 200 26.12 4.28 -9.29
N ARG A 201 25.55 3.08 -9.30
CA ARG A 201 24.13 2.87 -9.60
C ARG A 201 23.44 2.31 -8.36
N TYR A 202 22.31 2.92 -7.99
CA TYR A 202 21.49 2.45 -6.88
C TYR A 202 20.30 1.71 -7.46
N GLN A 203 20.07 0.50 -7.00
CA GLN A 203 18.92 -0.32 -7.36
C GLN A 203 18.15 -0.67 -6.09
N SER A 204 16.91 -0.24 -6.04
CA SER A 204 16.02 -0.54 -4.91
C SER A 204 15.21 -1.80 -5.20
N TYR A 205 15.02 -2.59 -4.16
CA TYR A 205 14.27 -3.83 -4.17
C TYR A 205 13.29 -3.84 -3.00
N HIS A 206 12.14 -4.46 -3.19
CA HIS A 206 11.22 -4.72 -2.09
C HIS A 206 10.72 -6.17 -2.09
N LEU A 207 10.27 -6.63 -0.92
CA LEU A 207 9.68 -7.94 -0.72
C LEU A 207 8.53 -7.84 0.28
N TYR A 208 7.37 -8.38 -0.06
CA TYR A 208 6.21 -8.42 0.84
C TYR A 208 6.17 -9.69 1.69
N LEU A 209 5.81 -9.54 2.95
CA LEU A 209 5.49 -10.61 3.89
C LEU A 209 4.08 -11.14 3.62
N PRO A 210 3.73 -12.33 4.15
CA PRO A 210 2.36 -12.84 4.10
C PRO A 210 1.37 -11.86 4.73
N GLU A 211 0.21 -11.71 4.10
CA GLU A 211 -0.82 -10.76 4.55
C GLU A 211 -1.34 -11.07 5.96
N LYS A 212 -1.36 -10.05 6.83
CA LYS A 212 -1.76 -10.13 8.25
C LYS A 212 -0.91 -11.11 9.08
N ASP A 213 0.31 -11.40 8.67
CA ASP A 213 1.27 -12.14 9.48
C ASP A 213 2.20 -11.19 10.24
N PHE A 214 2.05 -11.20 11.57
CA PHE A 214 2.86 -10.40 12.49
C PHE A 214 3.79 -11.27 13.34
N GLN A 215 4.00 -12.55 13.01
CA GLN A 215 4.86 -13.41 13.82
C GLN A 215 6.33 -12.96 13.78
N VAL A 216 7.03 -13.11 14.91
CA VAL A 216 8.45 -12.76 15.07
C VAL A 216 9.33 -13.57 14.11
N ASP A 217 9.01 -14.87 13.95
CA ASP A 217 9.76 -15.76 13.07
C ASP A 217 9.64 -15.33 11.60
N THR A 218 8.41 -15.06 11.13
CA THR A 218 8.16 -14.55 9.78
C THR A 218 8.87 -13.21 9.55
N TYR A 219 8.85 -12.30 10.53
CA TYR A 219 9.55 -11.02 10.46
C TYR A 219 11.05 -11.20 10.17
N PHE A 220 11.73 -12.05 10.95
CA PHE A 220 13.17 -12.27 10.76
C PHE A 220 13.48 -13.11 9.52
N ASP A 221 12.67 -14.11 9.19
CA ASP A 221 12.89 -14.94 8.00
C ASP A 221 12.84 -14.13 6.70
N TYR A 222 11.93 -13.16 6.60
CA TYR A 222 11.85 -12.29 5.43
C TYR A 222 12.98 -11.25 5.38
N LEU A 223 13.45 -10.75 6.53
CA LEU A 223 14.66 -9.93 6.60
C LEU A 223 15.90 -10.72 6.17
N ARG A 224 16.07 -11.97 6.63
CA ARG A 224 17.19 -12.83 6.23
C ARG A 224 17.28 -13.00 4.72
N ARG A 225 16.15 -13.00 4.00
CA ARG A 225 16.10 -13.08 2.53
C ARG A 225 16.52 -11.79 1.82
N MET A 226 16.70 -10.68 2.54
CA MET A 226 16.99 -9.35 1.98
C MET A 226 18.23 -8.69 2.60
N ILE A 227 19.07 -9.46 3.30
CA ILE A 227 20.23 -8.93 4.03
C ILE A 227 21.51 -8.81 3.16
N THR A 228 21.77 -9.75 2.26
CA THR A 228 22.96 -9.74 1.39
C THR A 228 22.59 -9.45 -0.06
N VAL A 229 23.54 -8.98 -0.87
CA VAL A 229 23.28 -8.64 -2.28
C VAL A 229 22.70 -9.86 -3.01
N LYS A 230 23.33 -11.03 -2.85
CA LYS A 230 22.86 -12.28 -3.47
C LYS A 230 21.41 -12.61 -3.09
N ARG A 231 21.06 -12.50 -1.81
CA ARG A 231 19.72 -12.83 -1.33
C ARG A 231 18.69 -11.82 -1.80
N ILE A 232 19.05 -10.52 -1.84
CA ILE A 232 18.21 -9.45 -2.38
C ILE A 232 17.90 -9.71 -3.86
N LEU A 233 18.92 -10.01 -4.68
CA LEU A 233 18.73 -10.26 -6.11
C LEU A 233 17.90 -11.53 -6.40
N GLN A 234 17.91 -12.51 -5.48
CA GLN A 234 17.16 -13.75 -5.61
C GLN A 234 15.70 -13.64 -5.17
N ASN A 235 15.41 -12.85 -4.13
CA ASN A 235 14.09 -12.81 -3.50
C ASN A 235 13.35 -11.49 -3.71
N GLY A 236 14.08 -10.39 -3.86
CA GLY A 236 13.52 -9.05 -3.98
C GLY A 236 13.02 -8.76 -5.38
N ARG A 237 11.99 -7.91 -5.46
CA ARG A 237 11.49 -7.38 -6.72
C ARG A 237 12.13 -6.03 -7.02
N LEU A 238 12.70 -5.90 -8.22
CA LEU A 238 13.33 -4.66 -8.67
C LEU A 238 12.31 -3.53 -8.80
N VAL A 239 12.67 -2.38 -8.25
CA VAL A 239 11.87 -1.16 -8.29
C VAL A 239 12.35 -0.29 -9.46
N PRO A 240 11.45 0.22 -10.32
CA PRO A 240 11.81 1.15 -11.39
C PRO A 240 12.43 2.44 -10.84
N ASP A 241 13.35 3.03 -11.61
CA ASP A 241 13.88 4.36 -11.31
C ASP A 241 12.76 5.40 -11.40
N THR A 242 12.78 6.38 -10.49
CA THR A 242 11.76 7.45 -10.42
C THR A 242 12.34 8.79 -10.86
N ALA A 243 11.48 9.77 -11.16
CA ALA A 243 11.95 11.13 -11.49
C ALA A 243 12.67 11.84 -10.31
N MET A 244 12.45 11.40 -9.07
CA MET A 244 13.14 11.92 -7.87
C MET A 244 14.55 11.34 -7.66
N GLY A 245 15.01 10.48 -8.56
CA GLY A 245 16.30 9.81 -8.47
C GLY A 245 16.18 8.42 -7.86
N SER A 246 17.33 7.77 -7.67
CA SER A 246 17.45 6.36 -7.28
C SER A 246 17.65 6.13 -5.78
N MET A 247 17.63 7.21 -4.98
CA MET A 247 17.91 7.18 -3.53
C MET A 247 16.69 7.48 -2.66
N LEU A 248 15.59 7.95 -3.26
CA LEU A 248 14.31 8.18 -2.59
C LEU A 248 13.21 7.52 -3.40
N HIS A 249 12.54 6.54 -2.80
CA HIS A 249 11.39 5.88 -3.41
C HIS A 249 10.18 6.00 -2.49
N THR A 250 9.03 6.32 -3.08
CA THR A 250 7.74 6.34 -2.39
C THR A 250 6.92 5.15 -2.87
N TYR A 251 6.30 4.42 -1.93
CA TYR A 251 5.49 3.23 -2.18
C TYR A 251 4.08 3.46 -1.66
N SER A 252 3.09 2.77 -2.26
CA SER A 252 1.74 2.70 -1.70
C SER A 252 1.75 1.89 -0.40
N ALA A 253 1.09 2.39 0.64
CA ALA A 253 1.01 1.70 1.92
C ALA A 253 -0.09 0.61 1.92
N TYR A 254 0.33 -0.63 2.12
CA TYR A 254 -0.53 -1.81 2.29
C TYR A 254 -0.64 -2.17 3.78
N HIS A 255 -1.55 -1.51 4.50
CA HIS A 255 -1.73 -1.69 5.93
C HIS A 255 -2.00 -3.16 6.31
N GLY A 256 -1.20 -3.67 7.24
CA GLY A 256 -1.29 -5.05 7.71
C GLY A 256 -0.53 -6.07 6.85
N THR A 257 0.15 -5.64 5.79
CA THR A 257 1.09 -6.47 5.03
C THR A 257 2.50 -5.90 5.20
N GLY A 258 3.40 -6.69 5.78
CA GLY A 258 4.79 -6.27 5.98
C GLY A 258 5.50 -6.09 4.65
N SER A 259 6.32 -5.05 4.52
CA SER A 259 7.20 -4.83 3.37
C SER A 259 8.63 -4.62 3.84
N VAL A 260 9.56 -5.36 3.22
CA VAL A 260 11.00 -5.21 3.38
C VAL A 260 11.52 -4.43 2.19
N TYR A 261 12.30 -3.39 2.45
CA TYR A 261 12.97 -2.57 1.45
C TYR A 261 14.48 -2.77 1.58
N ALA A 262 15.16 -2.92 0.45
CA ALA A 262 16.61 -3.01 0.39
C ALA A 262 17.12 -2.21 -0.80
N THR A 263 18.31 -1.62 -0.69
CA THR A 263 18.96 -0.93 -1.80
C THR A 263 20.34 -1.54 -2.00
N VAL A 264 20.67 -1.85 -3.24
CA VAL A 264 21.99 -2.34 -3.66
C VAL A 264 22.66 -1.23 -4.44
N VAL A 265 23.91 -0.95 -4.08
CA VAL A 265 24.78 -0.06 -4.85
C VAL A 265 25.73 -0.90 -5.68
N THR A 266 25.73 -0.65 -6.98
CA THR A 266 26.54 -1.36 -7.97
C THR A 266 27.55 -0.40 -8.60
N ILE A 267 28.78 -0.88 -8.74
CA ILE A 267 29.82 -0.24 -9.54
C ILE A 267 30.08 -1.08 -10.77
N ASN A 268 29.88 -0.47 -11.94
CA ASN A 268 30.29 -1.06 -13.22
C ASN A 268 31.68 -0.55 -13.60
N SER A 269 32.71 -1.36 -13.36
CA SER A 269 34.06 -1.14 -13.86
C SER A 269 34.35 -2.05 -15.06
N LEU A 270 35.28 -1.66 -15.94
CA LEU A 270 35.67 -2.44 -17.13
C LEU A 270 36.13 -3.88 -16.83
N SER A 271 36.57 -4.16 -15.59
CA SER A 271 37.18 -5.44 -15.21
C SER A 271 36.34 -6.30 -14.26
N SER A 272 35.37 -5.75 -13.52
CA SER A 272 34.46 -6.51 -12.65
C SER A 272 33.31 -5.63 -12.15
N GLN A 273 32.14 -6.25 -11.94
CA GLN A 273 31.03 -5.64 -11.21
C GLN A 273 31.27 -5.86 -9.70
N GLN A 274 31.07 -4.82 -8.90
CA GLN A 274 31.20 -4.88 -7.44
C GLN A 274 29.98 -4.23 -6.81
N ASP A 275 29.37 -4.94 -5.87
CA ASP A 275 28.11 -4.55 -5.27
C ASP A 275 28.23 -4.48 -3.74
N ALA A 276 27.39 -3.65 -3.12
CA ALA A 276 27.17 -3.67 -1.69
C ALA A 276 25.70 -3.39 -1.37
N ALA A 277 25.19 -3.99 -0.30
CA ALA A 277 23.81 -3.80 0.16
C ALA A 277 23.74 -2.84 1.35
N TYR A 278 22.73 -1.96 1.32
CA TYR A 278 22.28 -1.25 2.51
C TYR A 278 21.54 -2.21 3.44
N VAL A 279 21.57 -1.91 4.74
CA VAL A 279 20.79 -2.61 5.75
C VAL A 279 19.30 -2.49 5.41
N PRO A 280 18.59 -3.61 5.20
CA PRO A 280 17.21 -3.58 4.80
C PRO A 280 16.34 -3.05 5.94
N ALA A 281 15.24 -2.41 5.57
CA ALA A 281 14.26 -1.90 6.53
C ALA A 281 12.90 -2.55 6.30
N LEU A 282 12.22 -2.90 7.38
CA LEU A 282 10.89 -3.51 7.36
C LEU A 282 9.88 -2.59 8.03
N THR A 283 8.68 -2.48 7.45
CA THR A 283 7.53 -1.86 8.11
C THR A 283 6.24 -2.60 7.78
N TYR A 284 5.30 -2.62 8.73
CA TYR A 284 3.92 -3.09 8.51
C TYR A 284 3.00 -1.95 8.06
N THR A 285 3.52 -0.72 7.92
CA THR A 285 2.77 0.52 7.66
C THR A 285 1.69 0.82 8.71
N CYS A 286 1.77 0.14 9.85
CA CYS A 286 0.91 0.25 11.02
C CYS A 286 1.70 -0.20 12.26
N SER A 287 1.13 0.01 13.45
CA SER A 287 1.73 -0.44 14.71
C SER A 287 0.93 -1.63 15.26
N PRO A 288 1.33 -2.88 14.99
CA PRO A 288 0.57 -4.06 15.42
C PRO A 288 0.57 -4.25 16.95
N ASP A 289 1.59 -3.75 17.66
CA ASP A 289 1.70 -3.87 19.12
C ASP A 289 0.88 -2.80 19.88
N GLN A 290 0.94 -1.54 19.43
CA GLN A 290 0.27 -0.45 20.15
C GLN A 290 -1.19 -0.26 19.72
N TYR A 291 -1.51 -0.48 18.44
CA TYR A 291 -2.83 -0.18 17.89
C TYR A 291 -3.20 -1.15 16.75
N THR A 292 -3.73 -2.33 17.10
CA THR A 292 -4.19 -3.33 16.12
C THR A 292 -5.20 -2.80 15.11
N ASP A 293 -6.03 -1.83 15.51
CA ASP A 293 -6.96 -1.15 14.60
C ASP A 293 -6.22 -0.35 13.50
N THR A 294 -5.00 0.15 13.74
CA THR A 294 -4.24 0.91 12.71
C THR A 294 -3.76 0.06 11.54
N CYS A 295 -3.73 -1.26 11.70
CA CYS A 295 -3.40 -2.20 10.64
C CYS A 295 -4.60 -2.52 9.73
N GLN A 296 -5.73 -1.84 9.93
CA GLN A 296 -6.92 -1.93 9.09
C GLN A 296 -7.31 -0.53 8.60
N VAL A 297 -7.74 -0.45 7.33
CA VAL A 297 -8.31 0.78 6.77
C VAL A 297 -9.82 0.79 7.05
N LEU A 298 -10.46 1.95 7.27
CA LEU A 298 -11.91 2.06 7.52
C LEU A 298 -12.39 1.42 8.84
N THR A 299 -11.70 1.69 9.95
CA THR A 299 -11.99 1.09 11.27
C THR A 299 -13.23 1.63 11.98
N SER A 300 -13.80 2.75 11.53
CA SER A 300 -14.96 3.36 12.19
C SER A 300 -16.18 2.45 12.14
N THR A 301 -17.01 2.49 13.19
CA THR A 301 -18.26 1.70 13.26
C THR A 301 -19.18 1.97 12.08
N PHE A 302 -19.23 3.23 11.62
CA PHE A 302 -19.99 3.61 10.42
C PHE A 302 -19.43 2.93 9.18
N SER A 303 -18.12 2.96 8.97
CA SER A 303 -17.48 2.34 7.82
C SER A 303 -17.62 0.81 7.82
N ARG A 304 -17.50 0.16 8.98
CA ARG A 304 -17.75 -1.30 9.11
C ARG A 304 -19.19 -1.67 8.76
N SER A 305 -20.16 -0.86 9.22
CA SER A 305 -21.58 -1.05 8.90
C SER A 305 -21.86 -0.81 7.42
N LEU A 306 -21.25 0.22 6.83
CA LEU A 306 -21.35 0.53 5.40
C LEU A 306 -20.77 -0.60 4.54
N LEU A 307 -19.61 -1.15 4.91
CA LEU A 307 -19.01 -2.29 4.21
C LEU A 307 -19.92 -3.52 4.25
N ALA A 308 -20.54 -3.82 5.40
CA ALA A 308 -21.52 -4.90 5.50
C ALA A 308 -22.74 -4.66 4.58
N LEU A 309 -23.25 -3.42 4.52
CA LEU A 309 -24.35 -3.05 3.63
C LEU A 309 -23.96 -3.18 2.15
N VAL A 310 -22.76 -2.71 1.78
CA VAL A 310 -22.23 -2.79 0.41
C VAL A 310 -22.11 -4.23 -0.08
N LEU A 311 -21.83 -5.19 0.82
CA LEU A 311 -21.84 -6.61 0.47
C LEU A 311 -23.21 -7.06 -0.06
N PHE A 312 -24.28 -6.77 0.69
CA PHE A 312 -25.64 -7.16 0.32
C PHE A 312 -26.14 -6.40 -0.92
N ILE A 313 -25.82 -5.10 -1.00
CA ILE A 313 -26.13 -4.28 -2.18
C ILE A 313 -25.40 -4.83 -3.42
N GLY A 314 -24.12 -5.17 -3.30
CA GLY A 314 -23.32 -5.74 -4.38
C GLY A 314 -23.90 -7.04 -4.92
N LEU A 315 -24.28 -7.97 -4.02
CA LEU A 315 -24.97 -9.21 -4.41
C LEU A 315 -26.32 -8.93 -5.09
N PHE A 316 -27.10 -7.99 -4.56
CA PHE A 316 -28.37 -7.60 -5.18
C PHE A 316 -28.16 -7.07 -6.60
N VAL A 317 -27.22 -6.14 -6.80
CA VAL A 317 -26.89 -5.58 -8.11
C VAL A 317 -26.36 -6.68 -9.06
N CYS A 318 -25.54 -7.59 -8.55
CA CYS A 318 -24.93 -8.69 -9.31
C CYS A 318 -25.95 -9.72 -9.84
N PHE A 319 -27.04 -10.00 -9.12
CA PHE A 319 -28.03 -11.00 -9.54
C PHE A 319 -29.35 -10.41 -10.05
N PHE A 320 -29.72 -9.21 -9.60
CA PHE A 320 -31.03 -8.62 -9.84
C PHE A 320 -30.98 -7.18 -10.39
N GLY A 321 -29.80 -6.58 -10.55
CA GLY A 321 -29.65 -5.17 -10.98
C GLY A 321 -30.50 -4.82 -12.19
N HIS A 322 -30.31 -5.52 -13.31
CA HIS A 322 -31.05 -5.28 -14.54
C HIS A 322 -32.57 -5.45 -14.40
N SER A 323 -33.04 -6.31 -13.49
CA SER A 323 -34.48 -6.51 -13.24
C SER A 323 -35.14 -5.28 -12.62
N PHE A 324 -34.39 -4.51 -11.83
CA PHE A 324 -34.89 -3.39 -11.04
C PHE A 324 -34.24 -2.11 -11.52
N PHE A 325 -34.54 -1.72 -12.77
CA PHE A 325 -33.94 -0.58 -13.46
C PHE A 325 -33.83 0.71 -12.62
N GLN A 326 -34.90 1.10 -11.91
CA GLN A 326 -34.87 2.31 -11.07
C GLN A 326 -33.90 2.16 -9.88
N THR A 327 -33.87 0.99 -9.26
CA THR A 327 -32.97 0.69 -8.14
C THR A 327 -31.52 0.60 -8.62
N GLU A 328 -31.28 -0.01 -9.78
CA GLU A 328 -29.98 -0.04 -10.42
C GLU A 328 -29.46 1.37 -10.70
N LEU A 329 -30.29 2.20 -11.34
CA LEU A 329 -29.97 3.59 -11.65
C LEU A 329 -29.60 4.36 -10.39
N PHE A 330 -30.35 4.17 -9.31
CA PHE A 330 -30.06 4.78 -8.02
C PHE A 330 -28.72 4.31 -7.43
N LEU A 331 -28.46 3.00 -7.42
CA LEU A 331 -27.29 2.42 -6.76
C LEU A 331 -25.99 2.73 -7.54
N MET A 332 -26.00 2.59 -8.87
CA MET A 332 -24.82 2.91 -9.70
C MET A 332 -24.53 4.42 -9.69
N SER A 333 -25.56 5.27 -9.73
CA SER A 333 -25.39 6.71 -9.58
C SER A 333 -24.92 7.10 -8.17
N THR A 334 -25.34 6.37 -7.13
CA THR A 334 -24.83 6.57 -5.77
C THR A 334 -23.33 6.26 -5.72
N LEU A 335 -22.90 5.13 -6.30
CA LEU A 335 -21.48 4.76 -6.36
C LEU A 335 -20.64 5.83 -7.06
N MET A 336 -21.02 6.21 -8.29
CA MET A 336 -20.29 7.21 -9.06
C MET A 336 -20.33 8.59 -8.40
N GLY A 337 -21.48 9.00 -7.88
CA GLY A 337 -21.65 10.25 -7.15
C GLY A 337 -20.84 10.30 -5.86
N SER A 338 -20.74 9.18 -5.13
CA SER A 338 -19.89 9.07 -3.95
C SER A 338 -18.40 9.17 -4.28
N ILE A 339 -17.95 8.56 -5.38
CA ILE A 339 -16.56 8.70 -5.87
C ILE A 339 -16.26 10.17 -6.16
N LEU A 340 -17.11 10.83 -6.95
CA LEU A 340 -16.93 12.25 -7.30
C LEU A 340 -16.94 13.15 -6.07
N THR A 341 -17.90 12.96 -5.17
CA THR A 341 -17.99 13.75 -3.93
C THR A 341 -16.78 13.52 -3.04
N TYR A 342 -16.30 12.28 -2.90
CA TYR A 342 -15.10 11.97 -2.11
C TYR A 342 -13.88 12.69 -2.66
N ILE A 343 -13.68 12.70 -3.99
CA ILE A 343 -12.56 13.40 -4.64
C ILE A 343 -12.61 14.90 -4.36
N LEU A 344 -13.80 15.50 -4.33
CA LEU A 344 -13.97 16.93 -4.07
C LEU A 344 -13.76 17.30 -2.58
N VAL A 345 -14.18 16.41 -1.66
CA VAL A 345 -14.17 16.69 -0.22
C VAL A 345 -12.85 16.30 0.44
N ALA A 346 -12.19 15.22 0.01
CA ALA A 346 -10.97 14.74 0.65
C ALA A 346 -9.82 15.78 0.73
N PRO A 347 -9.59 16.65 -0.28
CA PRO A 347 -8.60 17.72 -0.20
C PRO A 347 -8.90 18.80 0.85
N LEU A 348 -10.12 18.86 1.41
CA LEU A 348 -10.51 19.83 2.43
C LEU A 348 -9.90 19.54 3.82
N GLY A 349 -9.16 18.43 3.97
CA GLY A 349 -8.44 18.11 5.21
C GLY A 349 -9.35 17.72 6.38
N MET A 350 -10.58 17.28 6.11
CA MET A 350 -11.48 16.75 7.13
C MET A 350 -11.06 15.32 7.53
N SER A 351 -11.61 14.82 8.65
CA SER A 351 -11.35 13.45 9.09
C SER A 351 -11.85 12.40 8.07
N ASP A 352 -11.16 11.27 7.97
CA ASP A 352 -11.49 10.20 7.03
C ASP A 352 -12.95 9.71 7.18
N SER A 353 -13.44 9.62 8.42
CA SER A 353 -14.83 9.26 8.68
C SER A 353 -15.81 10.31 8.16
N ALA A 354 -15.49 11.60 8.27
CA ALA A 354 -16.34 12.68 7.76
C ALA A 354 -16.36 12.69 6.23
N ASN A 355 -15.21 12.46 5.58
CA ASN A 355 -15.10 12.36 4.13
C ASN A 355 -16.00 11.24 3.58
N VAL A 356 -16.01 10.07 4.22
CA VAL A 356 -16.86 8.93 3.81
C VAL A 356 -18.35 9.23 4.01
N VAL A 357 -18.73 9.89 5.11
CA VAL A 357 -20.13 10.30 5.35
C VAL A 357 -20.60 11.29 4.29
N LEU A 358 -19.81 12.34 4.03
CA LEU A 358 -20.13 13.34 3.02
C LEU A 358 -20.19 12.74 1.61
N ALA A 359 -19.28 11.83 1.27
CA ALA A 359 -19.32 11.09 0.02
C ALA A 359 -20.59 10.25 -0.13
N THR A 360 -21.05 9.61 0.95
CA THR A 360 -22.30 8.83 0.95
C THR A 360 -23.51 9.75 0.72
N VAL A 361 -23.58 10.87 1.43
CA VAL A 361 -24.66 11.86 1.29
C VAL A 361 -24.66 12.45 -0.13
N GLY A 362 -23.50 12.86 -0.65
CA GLY A 362 -23.36 13.38 -2.01
C GLY A 362 -23.70 12.36 -3.10
N GLY A 363 -23.36 11.09 -2.89
CA GLY A 363 -23.79 10.00 -3.77
C GLY A 363 -25.31 9.88 -3.83
N ILE A 364 -25.98 9.89 -2.67
CA ILE A 364 -27.44 9.81 -2.59
C ILE A 364 -28.09 11.02 -3.25
N THR A 365 -27.57 12.24 -3.08
CA THR A 365 -28.15 13.43 -3.72
C THR A 365 -28.01 13.38 -5.25
N ILE A 366 -26.84 12.97 -5.76
CA ILE A 366 -26.61 12.77 -7.20
C ILE A 366 -27.51 11.66 -7.76
N ALA A 367 -27.71 10.58 -7.01
CA ALA A 367 -28.60 9.48 -7.41
C ALA A 367 -30.07 9.94 -7.51
N ASN A 368 -30.55 10.71 -6.54
CA ASN A 368 -31.89 11.31 -6.59
C ASN A 368 -32.04 12.25 -7.80
N PHE A 369 -31.03 13.07 -8.08
CA PHE A 369 -31.02 13.92 -9.27
C PHE A 369 -31.12 13.10 -10.56
N TRP A 370 -30.39 11.99 -10.65
CA TRP A 370 -30.43 11.12 -11.82
C TRP A 370 -31.76 10.39 -11.99
N LEU A 371 -32.39 9.96 -10.89
CA LEU A 371 -33.76 9.45 -10.88
C LEU A 371 -34.75 10.52 -11.37
N LEU A 372 -34.63 11.77 -10.91
CA LEU A 372 -35.48 12.87 -11.35
C LEU A 372 -35.34 13.14 -12.86
N LEU A 373 -34.12 13.06 -13.41
CA LEU A 373 -33.89 13.15 -14.85
C LEU A 373 -34.56 12.00 -15.62
N TRP A 374 -34.48 10.78 -15.10
CA TRP A 374 -35.21 9.65 -15.67
C TRP A 374 -36.72 9.88 -15.64
N TRP A 375 -37.27 10.38 -14.54
CA TRP A 375 -38.71 10.64 -14.42
C TRP A 375 -39.20 11.73 -15.36
N THR A 376 -38.40 12.79 -15.59
CA THR A 376 -38.78 13.92 -16.45
C THR A 376 -38.56 13.66 -17.95
N ILE A 377 -37.44 13.03 -18.32
CA ILE A 377 -37.06 12.84 -19.72
C ILE A 377 -37.48 11.45 -20.22
N GLY A 378 -37.50 10.44 -19.35
CA GLY A 378 -37.88 9.07 -19.72
C GLY A 378 -36.90 8.35 -20.64
N SER A 379 -35.68 8.88 -20.81
CA SER A 379 -34.68 8.31 -21.71
C SER A 379 -33.76 7.34 -20.98
N PRO A 380 -33.59 6.10 -21.48
CA PRO A 380 -32.76 5.10 -20.82
C PRO A 380 -31.25 5.31 -20.99
N LEU A 381 -30.87 6.27 -21.85
CA LEU A 381 -29.49 6.65 -22.09
C LEU A 381 -28.76 7.01 -20.79
N PHE A 382 -29.45 7.62 -19.84
CA PHE A 382 -28.88 8.02 -18.56
C PHE A 382 -28.42 6.83 -17.72
N SER A 383 -29.17 5.72 -17.74
CA SER A 383 -28.76 4.50 -17.05
C SER A 383 -27.57 3.85 -17.72
N LEU A 384 -27.60 3.80 -19.06
CA LEU A 384 -26.50 3.21 -19.82
C LEU A 384 -25.19 3.96 -19.58
N ILE A 385 -25.21 5.29 -19.58
CA ILE A 385 -24.03 6.13 -19.33
C ILE A 385 -23.45 5.83 -17.94
N VAL A 386 -24.26 5.82 -16.89
CA VAL A 386 -23.77 5.56 -15.53
C VAL A 386 -23.24 4.14 -15.36
N ALA A 387 -23.92 3.13 -15.92
CA ALA A 387 -23.49 1.74 -15.86
C ALA A 387 -22.17 1.51 -16.61
N THR A 388 -22.06 2.02 -17.84
CA THR A 388 -20.86 1.91 -18.68
C THR A 388 -19.67 2.70 -18.12
N LEU A 389 -19.90 3.88 -17.55
CA LEU A 389 -18.85 4.63 -16.85
C LEU A 389 -18.39 3.93 -15.57
N SER A 390 -19.30 3.29 -14.83
CA SER A 390 -18.92 2.52 -13.63
C SER A 390 -18.08 1.29 -13.98
N LEU A 391 -18.48 0.56 -15.03
CA LEU A 391 -17.70 -0.55 -15.56
C LEU A 391 -16.34 -0.06 -16.12
N GLY A 392 -16.35 1.04 -16.86
CA GLY A 392 -15.16 1.69 -17.39
C GLY A 392 -14.19 2.10 -16.28
N PHE A 393 -14.69 2.73 -15.22
CA PHE A 393 -13.90 3.11 -14.05
C PHE A 393 -13.21 1.89 -13.43
N LEU A 394 -13.97 0.82 -13.14
CA LEU A 394 -13.42 -0.40 -12.56
C LEU A 394 -12.38 -1.07 -13.48
N SER A 395 -12.63 -1.08 -14.80
CA SER A 395 -11.68 -1.63 -15.77
C SER A 395 -10.39 -0.81 -15.85
N ALA A 396 -10.48 0.53 -15.81
CA ALA A 396 -9.32 1.41 -15.80
C ALA A 396 -8.53 1.23 -14.49
N SER A 397 -9.21 1.19 -13.35
CA SER A 397 -8.60 0.85 -12.05
C SER A 397 -7.87 -0.49 -12.08
N LEU A 398 -8.42 -1.51 -12.75
CA LEU A 398 -7.77 -2.82 -12.90
C LEU A 398 -6.51 -2.74 -13.78
N VAL A 399 -6.55 -1.99 -14.89
CA VAL A 399 -5.38 -1.78 -15.75
C VAL A 399 -4.26 -1.07 -14.99
N PHE A 400 -4.59 -0.03 -14.23
CA PHE A 400 -3.62 0.73 -13.43
C PHE A 400 -3.30 0.09 -12.06
N TYR A 401 -3.90 -1.05 -11.74
CA TYR A 401 -3.47 -1.90 -10.63
C TYR A 401 -2.27 -2.79 -11.03
N THR A 402 -1.96 -2.87 -12.33
CA THR A 402 -0.77 -3.57 -12.84
C THR A 402 0.46 -2.66 -12.83
N PRO A 403 1.68 -3.20 -13.02
CA PRO A 403 2.93 -2.43 -13.09
C PRO A 403 2.98 -1.38 -14.21
N LEU A 404 1.96 -1.29 -15.07
CA LEU A 404 1.82 -0.22 -16.04
C LEU A 404 1.71 1.16 -15.39
N ALA A 405 1.14 1.23 -14.17
CA ALA A 405 1.05 2.48 -13.42
C ALA A 405 2.39 2.97 -12.86
N ASP A 406 3.36 2.07 -12.68
CA ASP A 406 4.67 2.35 -12.07
C ASP A 406 5.70 2.88 -13.07
N ASN A 407 5.27 3.20 -14.30
CA ASN A 407 6.13 3.80 -15.31
C ASN A 407 6.33 5.30 -15.03
N VAL A 408 7.56 5.79 -15.21
CA VAL A 408 7.93 7.21 -15.07
C VAL A 408 6.99 8.15 -15.83
N TYR A 409 6.51 7.77 -17.02
CA TYR A 409 5.57 8.61 -17.79
C TYR A 409 4.20 8.81 -17.09
N MET A 410 3.80 7.84 -16.26
CA MET A 410 2.56 7.86 -15.48
C MET A 410 2.70 8.60 -14.16
N GLU A 411 3.89 9.09 -13.79
CA GLU A 411 4.06 10.00 -12.65
C GLU A 411 3.41 11.37 -12.92
N SER A 412 3.33 11.80 -14.18
CA SER A 412 2.61 13.01 -14.56
C SER A 412 1.10 12.83 -14.40
N ASN A 413 0.47 13.69 -13.61
CA ASN A 413 -0.98 13.66 -13.37
C ASN A 413 -1.79 13.82 -14.66
N VAL A 414 -1.34 14.66 -15.59
CA VAL A 414 -2.04 14.87 -16.87
C VAL A 414 -2.04 13.58 -17.69
N ASN A 415 -0.88 12.93 -17.82
CA ASN A 415 -0.75 11.70 -18.59
C ASN A 415 -1.58 10.57 -17.97
N PHE A 416 -1.48 10.40 -16.64
CA PHE A 416 -2.21 9.37 -15.91
C PHE A 416 -3.72 9.55 -16.09
N TRP A 417 -4.28 10.73 -15.78
CA TRP A 417 -5.73 10.95 -15.85
C TRP A 417 -6.25 10.93 -17.28
N LEU A 418 -5.49 11.42 -18.26
CA LEU A 418 -5.85 11.29 -19.67
C LEU A 418 -5.92 9.82 -20.09
N ALA A 419 -4.89 9.02 -19.78
CA ALA A 419 -4.88 7.60 -20.09
C ALA A 419 -6.00 6.85 -19.35
N PHE A 420 -6.24 7.17 -18.08
CA PHE A 420 -7.32 6.61 -17.27
C PHE A 420 -8.70 6.90 -17.89
N LEU A 421 -8.97 8.16 -18.25
CA LEU A 421 -10.22 8.55 -18.92
C LEU A 421 -10.36 7.92 -20.31
N CYS A 422 -9.27 7.79 -21.07
CA CYS A 422 -9.28 7.07 -22.34
C CYS A 422 -9.66 5.61 -22.14
N CYS A 423 -9.06 4.91 -21.17
CA CYS A 423 -9.45 3.53 -20.83
C CYS A 423 -10.93 3.43 -20.47
N MET A 424 -11.43 4.33 -19.62
CA MET A 424 -12.85 4.38 -19.25
C MET A 424 -13.78 4.57 -20.46
N LEU A 425 -13.45 5.52 -21.35
CA LEU A 425 -14.26 5.84 -22.52
C LEU A 425 -14.20 4.75 -23.59
N VAL A 426 -13.05 4.08 -23.77
CA VAL A 426 -12.91 2.94 -24.68
C VAL A 426 -13.89 1.84 -24.29
N VAL A 427 -14.02 1.53 -23.00
CA VAL A 427 -15.01 0.58 -22.52
C VAL A 427 -16.43 1.05 -22.86
N ALA A 428 -16.76 2.31 -22.59
CA ALA A 428 -18.09 2.85 -22.90
C ALA A 428 -18.42 2.79 -24.41
N VAL A 429 -17.47 3.14 -25.29
CA VAL A 429 -17.65 3.16 -26.76
C VAL A 429 -17.73 1.75 -27.34
N MET A 430 -16.83 0.85 -26.95
CA MET A 430 -16.81 -0.54 -27.43
C MET A 430 -18.12 -1.27 -27.15
N PHE A 431 -18.75 -0.93 -26.03
CA PHE A 431 -19.97 -1.55 -25.54
C PHE A 431 -21.25 -0.74 -25.86
N ALA A 432 -21.14 0.44 -26.48
CA ALA A 432 -22.28 1.24 -26.91
C ALA A 432 -23.31 0.51 -27.81
N PRO A 433 -22.93 -0.35 -28.78
CA PRO A 433 -23.92 -1.02 -29.64
C PRO A 433 -24.74 -2.10 -28.93
N TYR A 434 -24.28 -2.61 -27.78
CA TYR A 434 -24.88 -3.75 -27.08
C TYR A 434 -25.54 -3.36 -25.76
N THR A 435 -26.35 -2.30 -25.77
CA THR A 435 -26.90 -1.62 -24.58
C THR A 435 -27.50 -2.55 -23.52
N ASN A 436 -28.34 -3.53 -23.89
CA ASN A 436 -28.93 -4.48 -22.95
C ASN A 436 -27.87 -5.39 -22.29
N ARG A 437 -27.06 -6.06 -23.13
CA ARG A 437 -26.04 -7.01 -22.68
C ARG A 437 -24.97 -6.34 -21.81
N VAL A 438 -24.66 -5.09 -22.12
CA VAL A 438 -23.65 -4.30 -21.45
C VAL A 438 -24.14 -3.81 -20.10
N ASN A 439 -25.42 -3.44 -20.00
CA ASN A 439 -26.00 -3.10 -18.71
C ASN A 439 -26.00 -4.31 -17.76
N ILE A 440 -26.36 -5.49 -18.28
CA ILE A 440 -26.27 -6.76 -17.54
C ILE A 440 -24.82 -7.06 -17.12
N LEU A 441 -23.86 -6.88 -18.04
CA LEU A 441 -22.43 -7.08 -17.76
C LEU A 441 -21.92 -6.12 -16.69
N ALA A 442 -22.25 -4.82 -16.80
CA ALA A 442 -21.87 -3.81 -15.83
C ALA A 442 -22.43 -4.12 -14.44
N CYS A 443 -23.72 -4.46 -14.33
CA CYS A 443 -24.34 -4.89 -13.09
C CYS A 443 -23.63 -6.10 -12.49
N SER A 444 -23.34 -7.12 -13.30
CA SER A 444 -22.73 -8.34 -12.81
C SER A 444 -21.29 -8.11 -12.32
N VAL A 445 -20.46 -7.40 -13.09
CA VAL A 445 -19.04 -7.19 -12.78
C VAL A 445 -18.86 -6.18 -11.65
N VAL A 446 -19.53 -5.02 -11.71
CA VAL A 446 -19.43 -4.00 -10.66
C VAL A 446 -20.09 -4.47 -9.36
N GLY A 447 -21.25 -5.13 -9.46
CA GLY A 447 -21.96 -5.69 -8.30
C GLY A 447 -21.16 -6.80 -7.60
N SER A 448 -20.56 -7.72 -8.36
CA SER A 448 -19.71 -8.78 -7.78
C SER A 448 -18.45 -8.21 -7.14
N TYR A 449 -17.81 -7.19 -7.73
CA TYR A 449 -16.67 -6.51 -7.10
C TYR A 449 -17.09 -5.82 -5.80
N ALA A 450 -18.22 -5.10 -5.80
CA ALA A 450 -18.78 -4.48 -4.60
C ALA A 450 -19.10 -5.50 -3.49
N ALA A 451 -19.50 -6.74 -3.85
CA ALA A 451 -19.72 -7.80 -2.88
C ALA A 451 -18.41 -8.32 -2.25
N ILE A 452 -17.30 -8.27 -2.99
CA ILE A 452 -16.02 -8.86 -2.59
C ILE A 452 -15.13 -7.92 -1.81
N VAL A 453 -15.18 -6.61 -2.09
CA VAL A 453 -14.40 -5.61 -1.34
C VAL A 453 -14.60 -5.70 0.19
N PRO A 454 -15.83 -5.85 0.72
CA PRO A 454 -16.02 -6.08 2.16
C PRO A 454 -15.39 -7.40 2.65
N VAL A 455 -15.50 -8.47 1.87
CA VAL A 455 -14.90 -9.78 2.22
C VAL A 455 -13.38 -9.69 2.25
N ASP A 456 -12.79 -9.03 1.25
CA ASP A 456 -11.36 -8.70 1.16
C ASP A 456 -10.88 -7.88 2.38
N HIS A 457 -11.65 -6.88 2.80
CA HIS A 457 -11.33 -6.07 3.97
C HIS A 457 -11.18 -6.93 5.24
N TYR A 458 -12.15 -7.82 5.51
CA TYR A 458 -12.12 -8.68 6.70
C TYR A 458 -11.07 -9.78 6.61
N ILE A 459 -10.88 -10.40 5.44
CA ILE A 459 -9.84 -11.41 5.22
C ILE A 459 -8.43 -10.80 5.28
N GLY A 460 -8.30 -9.53 4.86
CA GLY A 460 -7.02 -8.83 4.79
C GLY A 460 -6.26 -9.03 3.51
N ALA A 461 -6.96 -9.31 2.42
CA ALA A 461 -6.38 -9.43 1.09
C ALA A 461 -6.06 -8.03 0.49
N SER A 462 -5.52 -7.97 -0.72
CA SER A 462 -5.07 -6.76 -1.39
C SER A 462 -5.96 -6.30 -2.56
N LEU A 463 -7.06 -7.00 -2.88
CA LEU A 463 -7.93 -6.67 -4.02
C LEU A 463 -8.68 -5.35 -3.85
N LYS A 464 -9.03 -4.93 -2.62
CA LYS A 464 -9.65 -3.61 -2.39
C LYS A 464 -8.78 -2.46 -2.92
N TYR A 465 -7.47 -2.67 -3.04
CA TYR A 465 -6.54 -1.66 -3.51
C TYR A 465 -6.65 -1.38 -5.01
N ILE A 466 -7.36 -2.21 -5.79
CA ILE A 466 -7.77 -1.88 -7.17
C ILE A 466 -8.52 -0.53 -7.16
N PHE A 467 -9.48 -0.38 -6.25
CA PHE A 467 -10.23 0.87 -6.09
C PHE A 467 -9.47 1.91 -5.26
N ILE A 468 -8.92 1.51 -4.10
CA ILE A 468 -8.32 2.44 -3.14
C ILE A 468 -7.10 3.17 -3.74
N ASN A 469 -6.27 2.53 -4.55
CA ASN A 469 -5.10 3.19 -5.16
C ASN A 469 -5.53 4.28 -6.15
N THR A 470 -6.59 4.06 -6.93
CA THR A 470 -7.16 5.11 -7.79
C THR A 470 -7.67 6.30 -6.96
N MET A 471 -8.36 6.02 -5.84
CA MET A 471 -8.85 7.09 -4.95
C MET A 471 -7.71 7.85 -4.28
N ARG A 472 -6.65 7.15 -3.82
CA ARG A 472 -5.45 7.77 -3.25
C ARG A 472 -4.76 8.65 -4.27
N ARG A 473 -4.63 8.22 -5.53
CA ARG A 473 -4.07 9.05 -6.61
C ARG A 473 -4.85 10.34 -6.86
N ALA A 474 -6.17 10.33 -6.65
CA ALA A 474 -7.01 11.52 -6.81
C ALA A 474 -6.97 12.47 -5.61
N THR A 475 -6.70 11.96 -4.41
CA THR A 475 -6.95 12.69 -3.15
C THR A 475 -5.71 12.97 -2.32
N VAL A 476 -4.64 12.21 -2.51
CA VAL A 476 -3.41 12.30 -1.72
C VAL A 476 -2.33 12.99 -2.56
N SER A 477 -1.81 14.10 -2.04
CA SER A 477 -0.69 14.81 -2.66
C SER A 477 0.57 13.94 -2.66
N GLY A 478 1.32 13.97 -3.78
CA GLY A 478 2.55 13.17 -3.92
C GLY A 478 2.33 11.69 -4.23
N PHE A 479 1.11 11.16 -4.15
CA PHE A 479 0.81 9.76 -4.50
C PHE A 479 1.06 9.47 -5.99
N ASN A 480 1.27 10.50 -6.80
CA ASN A 480 1.64 10.34 -8.19
C ASN A 480 3.02 9.70 -8.41
N GLN A 481 3.89 9.76 -7.41
CA GLN A 481 5.21 9.13 -7.39
C GLN A 481 5.22 7.82 -6.59
N ALA A 482 4.06 7.42 -6.04
CA ALA A 482 3.97 6.21 -5.25
C ALA A 482 3.92 4.98 -6.16
N ILE A 483 4.82 4.05 -5.89
CA ILE A 483 4.91 2.77 -6.57
C ILE A 483 3.79 1.89 -6.02
N ILE A 484 2.90 1.46 -6.92
CA ILE A 484 1.68 0.76 -6.58
C ILE A 484 1.96 -0.69 -6.29
N ASP A 485 2.75 -1.36 -7.12
CA ASP A 485 3.08 -2.78 -7.07
C ASP A 485 2.46 -3.62 -5.91
N PRO A 486 1.24 -4.13 -6.07
CA PRO A 486 0.48 -4.76 -4.99
C PRO A 486 0.95 -6.19 -4.68
N PRO A 487 0.87 -6.64 -3.41
CA PRO A 487 1.20 -8.00 -3.01
C PRO A 487 0.10 -8.99 -3.43
N PHE A 488 0.18 -9.56 -4.63
CA PHE A 488 -0.77 -10.58 -5.07
C PHE A 488 -0.45 -11.97 -4.49
N GLN A 489 -1.14 -12.35 -3.42
CA GLN A 489 -0.92 -13.60 -2.69
C GLN A 489 -2.04 -14.64 -2.94
N ILE A 490 -1.95 -15.79 -2.26
CA ILE A 490 -2.93 -16.89 -2.41
C ILE A 490 -4.34 -16.43 -2.05
N LYS A 491 -4.50 -15.60 -1.01
CA LYS A 491 -5.80 -15.05 -0.60
C LYS A 491 -6.41 -14.22 -1.73
N ASP A 492 -5.63 -13.36 -2.38
CA ASP A 492 -6.05 -12.61 -3.55
C ASP A 492 -6.44 -13.51 -4.72
N GLY A 493 -5.64 -14.54 -5.00
CA GLY A 493 -5.93 -15.51 -6.05
C GLY A 493 -7.28 -16.20 -5.84
N VAL A 494 -7.57 -16.64 -4.62
CA VAL A 494 -8.86 -17.27 -4.27
C VAL A 494 -10.02 -16.27 -4.38
N LEU A 495 -9.86 -15.05 -3.86
CA LEU A 495 -10.92 -14.02 -3.94
C LEU A 495 -11.16 -13.57 -5.38
N ALA A 496 -10.12 -13.48 -6.21
CA ALA A 496 -10.24 -13.15 -7.63
C ALA A 496 -10.99 -14.25 -8.40
N LEU A 497 -10.76 -15.53 -8.08
CA LEU A 497 -11.53 -16.64 -8.65
C LEU A 497 -13.00 -16.58 -8.23
N ILE A 498 -13.28 -16.29 -6.96
CA ILE A 498 -14.65 -16.09 -6.47
C ILE A 498 -15.29 -14.90 -7.18
N TRP A 499 -14.54 -13.83 -7.44
CA TRP A 499 -15.01 -12.65 -8.18
C TRP A 499 -15.44 -12.98 -9.60
N VAL A 500 -14.56 -13.62 -10.36
CA VAL A 500 -14.87 -14.03 -11.73
C VAL A 500 -16.05 -15.01 -11.72
N GLY A 501 -16.09 -15.95 -10.78
CA GLY A 501 -17.21 -16.89 -10.63
C GLY A 501 -18.54 -16.17 -10.38
N LEU A 502 -18.60 -15.24 -9.42
CA LEU A 502 -19.80 -14.45 -9.12
C LEU A 502 -20.23 -13.60 -10.33
N ALA A 503 -19.28 -12.96 -11.01
CA ALA A 503 -19.56 -12.17 -12.21
C ALA A 503 -20.11 -13.02 -13.36
N VAL A 504 -19.60 -14.23 -13.56
CA VAL A 504 -20.09 -15.14 -14.61
C VAL A 504 -21.49 -15.65 -14.25
N VAL A 505 -21.70 -16.12 -13.03
CA VAL A 505 -23.01 -16.61 -12.59
C VAL A 505 -24.06 -15.49 -12.64
N GLY A 506 -23.73 -14.30 -12.13
CA GLY A 506 -24.60 -13.12 -12.20
C GLY A 506 -24.97 -12.74 -13.62
N PHE A 507 -24.00 -12.75 -14.54
CA PHE A 507 -24.22 -12.45 -15.96
C PHE A 507 -25.14 -13.48 -16.61
N LEU A 508 -24.87 -14.78 -16.40
CA LEU A 508 -25.68 -15.86 -16.96
C LEU A 508 -27.12 -15.82 -16.42
N MET A 509 -27.30 -15.65 -15.11
CA MET A 509 -28.62 -15.57 -14.49
C MET A 509 -29.44 -14.38 -15.00
N GLN A 510 -28.84 -13.19 -15.05
CA GLN A 510 -29.51 -11.99 -15.56
C GLN A 510 -29.81 -12.12 -17.07
N SER A 511 -28.84 -12.63 -17.84
CA SER A 511 -28.99 -12.90 -19.28
C SER A 511 -30.13 -13.89 -19.58
N GLN A 512 -30.22 -15.00 -18.83
CA GLN A 512 -31.28 -15.99 -19.05
C GLN A 512 -32.67 -15.45 -18.71
N ARG A 513 -32.77 -14.57 -17.69
CA ARG A 513 -34.05 -14.04 -17.24
C ARG A 513 -34.55 -12.84 -18.06
N PHE A 514 -33.64 -12.08 -18.67
CA PHE A 514 -33.95 -10.79 -19.30
C PHE A 514 -33.33 -10.57 -20.70
N GLY A 515 -32.56 -11.53 -21.22
CA GLY A 515 -31.83 -11.38 -22.48
C GLY A 515 -32.69 -11.11 -23.71
N ASP A 516 -33.95 -11.53 -23.70
CA ASP A 516 -34.90 -11.37 -24.81
C ASP A 516 -35.96 -10.27 -24.56
N LYS A 517 -35.88 -9.54 -23.44
CA LYS A 517 -36.85 -8.48 -23.11
C LYS A 517 -36.38 -7.12 -23.65
N PRO A 518 -37.32 -6.20 -23.97
CA PRO A 518 -36.97 -4.87 -24.46
C PRO A 518 -36.04 -4.15 -23.48
N VAL A 519 -35.10 -3.40 -24.06
CA VAL A 519 -33.87 -2.92 -23.43
C VAL A 519 -34.11 -2.15 -22.13
N PHE A 520 -35.21 -1.40 -22.02
CA PHE A 520 -35.53 -0.57 -20.86
C PHE A 520 -37.04 -0.39 -20.67
N PRO A 521 -37.54 -0.16 -19.44
CA PRO A 521 -38.95 0.14 -19.21
C PRO A 521 -39.39 1.39 -19.96
N ARG A 522 -40.64 1.43 -20.44
CA ARG A 522 -41.20 2.62 -21.11
C ARG A 522 -41.33 3.78 -20.11
N SER A 523 -41.13 5.00 -20.58
CA SER A 523 -41.21 6.19 -19.73
C SER A 523 -42.59 6.33 -19.07
N PRO A 524 -42.67 6.89 -17.83
CA PRO A 524 -43.93 7.07 -17.12
C PRO A 524 -44.96 7.90 -17.88
N HIS A 525 -44.52 8.79 -18.78
CA HIS A 525 -45.39 9.69 -19.54
C HIS A 525 -46.17 9.05 -20.69
N HIS A 526 -45.90 7.79 -21.05
CA HIS A 526 -46.62 7.07 -22.11
C HIS A 526 -47.61 6.00 -21.60
N TRP A 527 -48.02 6.07 -20.33
CA TRP A 527 -49.01 5.14 -19.77
C TRP A 527 -50.42 5.27 -20.41
N GLY A 528 -50.66 6.32 -21.21
CA GLY A 528 -51.97 6.66 -21.78
C GLY A 528 -52.26 6.13 -23.19
N SER A 529 -51.31 5.53 -23.89
CA SER A 529 -51.56 4.95 -25.22
C SER A 529 -51.21 3.47 -25.22
N MET A 530 -52.16 2.64 -24.83
CA MET A 530 -52.20 1.25 -25.32
C MET A 530 -52.75 1.27 -26.74
N PRO A 531 -51.96 1.00 -27.80
CA PRO A 531 -52.56 0.41 -28.98
C PRO A 531 -52.93 -1.03 -28.59
N THR A 532 -54.22 -1.36 -28.69
CA THR A 532 -54.68 -2.75 -28.66
C THR A 532 -53.87 -3.55 -29.67
N THR A 533 -53.00 -4.46 -29.21
CA THR A 533 -52.23 -5.33 -30.10
C THR A 533 -53.14 -6.40 -30.70
N PRO A 534 -53.23 -6.54 -32.03
CA PRO A 534 -53.63 -7.80 -32.62
C PRO A 534 -52.44 -8.77 -32.53
N ARG A 535 -52.76 -9.98 -32.09
CA ARG A 535 -51.86 -11.12 -31.93
C ARG A 535 -51.40 -11.63 -33.31
N ARG A 536 -50.12 -11.43 -33.71
CA ARG A 536 -49.45 -12.35 -34.68
C ARG A 536 -47.91 -12.22 -34.79
N ASN A 537 -47.25 -13.33 -34.45
CA ASN A 537 -46.10 -14.04 -35.04
C ASN A 537 -44.87 -13.29 -35.61
N SER A 538 -43.73 -13.59 -34.96
CA SER A 538 -42.42 -14.04 -35.50
C SER A 538 -41.60 -13.17 -36.47
N LEU A 539 -40.33 -13.02 -36.08
CA LEU A 539 -39.12 -12.80 -36.90
C LEU A 539 -38.98 -11.43 -37.57
N VAL A 540 -38.66 -10.40 -36.79
CA VAL A 540 -37.83 -9.29 -37.28
C VAL A 540 -36.80 -8.95 -36.20
N SER A 541 -35.53 -9.11 -36.56
CA SER A 541 -34.36 -8.59 -35.85
C SER A 541 -34.46 -7.08 -35.75
N GLU A 542 -34.61 -6.55 -34.54
CA GLU A 542 -34.71 -5.12 -34.29
C GLU A 542 -33.36 -4.56 -33.81
N GLU A 543 -32.42 -4.42 -34.74
CA GLU A 543 -31.38 -3.39 -34.66
C GLU A 543 -32.06 -2.06 -35.02
N ARG A 544 -32.52 -1.29 -34.02
CA ARG A 544 -32.90 0.11 -34.24
C ARG A 544 -31.94 1.03 -33.49
N PRO A 545 -31.29 1.99 -34.18
CA PRO A 545 -30.56 3.06 -33.53
C PRO A 545 -31.51 4.07 -32.87
N LEU A 546 -31.04 4.70 -31.80
CA LEU A 546 -31.71 5.68 -30.93
C LEU A 546 -31.94 7.06 -31.59
N LEU A 547 -32.46 7.13 -32.82
CA LEU A 547 -32.85 8.40 -33.44
C LEU A 547 -34.36 8.47 -33.68
N TYR A 548 -34.98 9.41 -32.96
CA TYR A 548 -36.42 9.69 -32.95
C TYR A 548 -36.81 10.46 -34.22
N GLY A 549 -37.66 9.88 -35.07
CA GLY A 549 -38.26 10.55 -36.23
C GLY A 549 -39.60 11.20 -35.86
N SER A 550 -39.72 12.50 -36.17
CA SER A 550 -40.90 13.37 -36.00
C SER A 550 -42.17 12.83 -36.70
N PRO A 551 -43.41 13.16 -36.25
CA PRO A 551 -44.63 12.62 -36.82
C PRO A 551 -45.02 13.37 -38.10
N GLY A 552 -44.98 12.67 -39.24
CA GLY A 552 -45.55 13.12 -40.50
C GLY A 552 -47.04 12.76 -40.58
N SER A 553 -47.85 13.78 -40.78
CA SER A 553 -49.31 13.80 -40.94
C SER A 553 -49.87 12.90 -42.05
N ASP A 554 -51.10 12.44 -41.81
CA ASP A 554 -51.93 11.57 -42.63
C ASP A 554 -52.24 12.05 -44.07
N SER A 555 -52.28 11.06 -44.96
CA SER A 555 -53.14 10.80 -46.14
C SER A 555 -53.86 11.94 -46.89
N VAL A 556 -53.84 11.88 -48.24
CA VAL A 556 -55.05 12.00 -49.08
C VAL A 556 -54.91 11.13 -50.35
N PHE A 557 -56.02 10.46 -50.70
CA PHE A 557 -56.28 9.63 -51.89
C PHE A 557 -56.28 10.40 -53.23
N THR A 558 -56.23 9.62 -54.32
CA THR A 558 -56.29 9.92 -55.78
C THR A 558 -55.04 10.46 -56.47
#